data_AF-A0AAV9DQ66-F1
#
_entry.id   AF-A0AAV9DQ66-F1
#
_cell.length_a   1.000
_cell.length_b   1.000
_cell.length_c   1.000
_cell.angle_alpha   90.00
_cell.angle_beta   90.00
_cell.angle_gamma   90.00
#
_symmetry.space_group_name_H-M   'P 1'
#
loop_
_entity.id
_entity.type
_entity.pdbx_description
1 polymer ?
#
loop_
_entity_poly.entity_id
_entity_poly.type
_entity_poly.pdbx_seq_one_letter_code
_entity_poly.pdbx_strand_id
1 'polypeptide(L)' 'MMRAEEEVVAGRGDGHSKTIVEADGKVITLLNTQNKIDGRIKWAMNNMSFTLPDTPYLVAPKLRLHHVFN' A
#
# COMPACT_ATOMS: atom_id res chain seq x y z
N MET A 1 -51.59 -7.42 -24.40
CA MET A 1 -52.50 -8.52 -24.04
C MET A 1 -51.70 -9.48 -23.15
N MET A 2 -52.17 -9.68 -21.89
CA MET A 2 -51.86 -10.74 -20.90
C MET A 2 -50.43 -10.83 -20.33
N ARG A 3 -50.20 -10.41 -19.07
CA ARG A 3 -50.28 -11.13 -17.74
C ARG A 3 -48.93 -11.77 -17.40
N ALA A 4 -48.15 -11.34 -16.40
CA ALA A 4 -48.33 -11.29 -14.94
C ALA A 4 -48.41 -12.68 -14.29
N GLU A 5 -47.31 -13.10 -13.64
CA GLU A 5 -47.31 -14.01 -12.50
C GLU A 5 -46.21 -13.52 -11.53
N GLU A 6 -46.63 -13.17 -10.33
CA GLU A 6 -45.81 -12.87 -9.15
C GLU A 6 -45.93 -14.09 -8.23
N GLU A 7 -44.83 -14.59 -7.67
CA GLU A 7 -44.89 -15.35 -6.40
C GLU A 7 -43.67 -15.04 -5.53
N VAL A 8 -43.94 -15.02 -4.23
CA VAL A 8 -43.41 -14.13 -3.20
C VAL A 8 -42.75 -14.96 -2.09
N VAL A 9 -41.63 -14.43 -1.59
CA VAL A 9 -41.03 -14.59 -0.24
C VAL A 9 -40.35 -15.92 0.13
N ALA A 10 -39.03 -15.80 0.37
CA ALA A 10 -38.31 -16.61 1.34
C ALA A 10 -37.43 -15.71 2.23
N GLY A 11 -37.83 -15.61 3.51
CA GLY A 11 -36.94 -15.45 4.66
C GLY A 11 -36.31 -14.07 4.93
N ARG A 12 -36.82 -13.39 5.96
CA ARG A 12 -36.02 -12.48 6.79
C ARG A 12 -34.90 -13.29 7.47
N GLY A 13 -33.67 -13.05 7.07
CA GLY A 13 -32.47 -13.44 7.83
C GLY A 13 -31.86 -12.18 8.44
N ASP A 14 -32.27 -11.85 9.66
CA ASP A 14 -31.55 -10.90 10.50
C ASP A 14 -30.19 -11.53 10.84
N GLY A 15 -29.12 -11.02 10.24
CA GLY A 15 -27.79 -11.61 10.37
C GLY A 15 -26.72 -10.58 10.09
N HIS A 16 -26.14 -10.05 11.17
CA HIS A 16 -24.98 -9.18 11.16
C HIS A 16 -23.83 -9.75 10.31
N SER A 17 -23.69 -9.31 9.05
CA SER A 17 -22.35 -9.22 8.48
C SER A 17 -21.78 -7.89 8.95
N LYS A 18 -21.15 -7.93 10.13
CA LYS A 18 -20.22 -6.87 10.53
C LYS A 18 -19.27 -6.76 9.35
N THR A 19 -19.30 -5.65 8.63
CA THR A 19 -18.26 -5.33 7.66
C THR A 19 -16.97 -5.17 8.48
N ILE A 20 -16.29 -6.28 8.80
CA ILE A 20 -14.94 -6.25 9.38
C ILE A 20 -13.97 -6.04 8.22
N VAL A 21 -14.15 -4.97 7.46
CA VAL A 21 -12.96 -4.30 6.92
C VAL A 21 -12.58 -3.29 7.98
N GLU A 22 -11.94 -3.78 9.03
CA GLU A 22 -10.85 -3.01 9.63
C GLU A 22 -9.76 -2.91 8.57
N ALA A 23 -9.94 -2.02 7.61
CA ALA A 23 -8.88 -1.60 6.74
C ALA A 23 -8.01 -0.58 7.50
N ASP A 24 -7.38 -1.01 8.60
CA ASP A 24 -6.27 -0.25 9.21
C ASP A 24 -4.95 -0.44 8.41
N GLY A 25 -5.07 -0.81 7.14
CA GLY A 25 -3.97 -0.94 6.21
C GLY A 25 -3.62 0.42 5.62
N LYS A 26 -2.33 0.77 5.67
CA LYS A 26 -1.83 1.94 4.94
C LYS A 26 -1.54 1.56 3.49
N VAL A 27 -2.14 2.29 2.55
CA VAL A 27 -1.81 2.18 1.12
C VAL A 27 -0.72 3.18 0.77
N ILE A 28 0.36 2.72 0.14
CA ILE A 28 1.47 3.57 -0.33
C ILE A 28 1.53 3.46 -1.85
N THR A 29 1.44 4.59 -2.56
CA THR A 29 1.59 4.66 -4.02
C THR A 29 3.04 4.91 -4.40
N LEU A 30 3.59 4.09 -5.29
CA LEU A 30 4.97 4.18 -5.77
C LEU A 30 4.99 4.43 -7.29
N LEU A 31 5.50 5.59 -7.69
CA LEU A 31 5.78 5.93 -9.08
C LEU A 31 7.17 5.42 -9.46
N ASN A 32 7.24 4.47 -10.38
CA ASN A 32 8.49 3.95 -10.91
C ASN A 32 8.95 4.75 -12.13
N THR A 33 10.18 5.26 -12.09
CA THR A 33 10.78 6.10 -13.15
C THR A 33 12.21 5.69 -13.44
N GLN A 34 12.67 5.98 -14.65
CA GLN A 34 14.08 5.90 -15.03
C GLN A 34 14.58 7.34 -15.21
N ASN A 35 15.46 7.78 -14.30
CA ASN A 35 15.94 9.15 -14.25
C ASN A 35 17.43 9.22 -14.60
N LYS A 36 17.87 10.36 -15.13
CA LYS A 36 19.30 10.67 -15.29
C LYS A 36 19.74 11.55 -14.11
N ILE A 37 20.51 10.98 -13.19
CA ILE A 37 21.00 11.64 -11.97
C ILE A 37 22.53 11.62 -12.01
N ASP A 38 23.16 12.80 -11.90
CA ASP A 38 24.62 12.98 -12.02
C ASP A 38 25.21 12.33 -13.28
N GLY A 39 24.52 12.49 -14.40
CA GLY A 39 24.94 11.94 -15.70
C GLY A 39 24.70 10.44 -15.87
N ARG A 40 24.28 9.70 -14.82
CA ARG A 40 24.02 8.26 -14.87
C ARG A 40 22.53 7.96 -14.91
N ILE A 41 22.15 6.94 -15.66
CA ILE A 41 20.78 6.43 -15.67
C ILE A 41 20.59 5.59 -14.39
N LYS A 42 19.60 5.96 -13.58
CA LYS A 42 19.22 5.28 -12.34
C LYS A 42 17.73 4.98 -12.34
N TRP A 43 17.35 3.87 -11.71
CA TRP A 43 15.97 3.64 -11.34
C TRP A 43 15.60 4.47 -10.12
N ALA A 44 14.40 5.04 -10.13
CA ALA A 44 13.89 5.86 -9.06
C ALA A 44 12.44 5.51 -8.71
N MET A 45 12.14 5.54 -7.42
CA MET A 45 10.78 5.47 -6.89
C MET A 45 10.40 6.85 -6.39
N ASN A 46 9.27 7.41 -6.83
CA ASN A 46 8.83 8.76 -6.49
C ASN A 46 9.93 9.82 -6.68
N ASN A 47 10.65 9.73 -7.82
CA ASN A 47 11.78 10.60 -8.16
C ASN A 47 13.02 10.49 -7.25
N MET A 48 13.06 9.52 -6.32
CA MET A 48 14.21 9.24 -5.46
C MET A 48 14.93 7.95 -5.89
N SER A 49 16.24 8.03 -6.10
CA SER A 49 17.08 6.85 -6.31
C SER A 49 17.68 6.38 -4.98
N PHE A 50 17.69 5.07 -4.74
CA PHE A 50 18.23 4.49 -3.51
C PHE A 50 19.75 4.27 -3.59
N THR A 51 20.46 4.64 -2.52
CA THR A 51 21.88 4.32 -2.29
C THR A 51 22.02 3.65 -0.94
N LEU A 52 22.70 2.50 -0.91
CA LEU A 52 22.92 1.79 0.34
C LEU A 52 23.95 2.56 1.20
N PRO A 53 23.64 2.90 2.46
CA PRO A 53 24.59 3.52 3.36
C PRO A 53 25.63 2.52 3.85
N ASP A 54 26.80 3.02 4.27
CA ASP A 54 27.86 2.18 4.85
C ASP A 54 27.46 1.56 6.19
N THR A 55 26.58 2.24 6.95
CA THR A 55 26.06 1.74 8.22
C THR A 55 24.84 0.84 8.00
N PRO A 56 24.82 -0.43 8.46
CA PRO A 56 23.68 -1.32 8.28
C PRO A 56 22.40 -0.81 8.95
N TYR A 57 21.28 -0.82 8.21
CA TYR A 57 19.97 -0.36 8.69
C TYR A 57 19.45 -1.10 9.94
N LEU A 58 19.88 -2.35 10.18
CA LEU A 58 19.46 -3.07 11.38
C LEU A 58 20.18 -2.56 12.64
N VAL A 59 21.43 -2.10 12.49
CA VAL A 59 22.28 -1.69 13.62
C VAL A 59 21.96 -0.26 14.05
N ALA A 60 21.74 0.65 13.09
CA ALA A 60 21.55 2.07 13.39
C ALA A 60 20.37 2.36 14.34
N PRO A 61 19.15 1.81 14.14
CA PRO A 61 18.04 1.98 15.07
C PRO A 61 18.29 1.28 16.41
N LYS A 62 18.92 0.10 16.38
CA LYS A 62 19.24 -0.68 17.60
C LYS A 62 20.16 0.10 18.53
N LEU A 63 21.12 0.83 17.98
CA LEU A 63 22.10 1.64 18.72
C LEU A 63 21.74 3.13 18.76
N ARG A 64 20.55 3.53 18.28
CA ARG A 64 20.07 4.93 18.23
C ARG A 64 21.05 5.88 17.52
N LEU A 65 21.66 5.41 16.45
CA LEU A 65 22.58 6.18 15.61
C LEU A 65 21.78 6.98 14.59
N HIS A 66 21.42 8.22 14.92
CA HIS A 66 20.62 9.09 14.06
C HIS A 66 21.43 9.87 13.00
N HIS A 67 22.77 9.87 13.12
CA HIS A 67 23.67 10.72 12.33
C HIS A 67 24.49 9.95 11.27
N VAL A 68 24.13 8.69 11.00
CA VAL A 68 24.94 7.76 10.19
C VAL A 68 24.46 7.61 8.75
N PHE A 69 23.39 8.31 8.38
CA PHE A 69 22.85 8.37 7.03
C PHE A 69 23.01 9.80 6.51
N ASN A 70 23.52 9.94 5.28
CA ASN A 70 23.68 11.22 4.58
C ASN A 70 22.56 11.43 3.55
#